data_AF-A0AAE2W429-F1
#
_entry.id   AF-A0AAE2W429-F1
#
_cell.length_a   1.000
_cell.length_b   1.000
_cell.length_c   1.000
_cell.angle_alpha   90.00
_cell.angle_beta   90.00
_cell.angle_gamma   90.00
#
_symmetry.space_group_name_H-M   'P 1'
#
loop_
_entity.id
_entity.type
_entity.pdbx_description
1 polymer ?
#
loop_
_entity_poly.entity_id
_entity_poly.type
_entity_poly.pdbx_seq_one_letter_code
_entity_poly.pdbx_strand_id
1 'polypeptide(L)'
;MSNELDNVTSFDDRNVERFGGERREKKAPYRFQIGDSPVFVVEEPDSDTVMDIEEAKTSRSILKLFLGDQYSDVADYIGPEHPDTLVDVIRSLSQHFGIFDADAAINRAERRGRARRRNGRR
;
A
#
# COMPACT_ATOMS: atom_id res chain seq x y z
N MET A 1 -47.38 -44.27 -7.22
CA MET A 1 -46.08 -44.91 -6.93
C MET A 1 -45.00 -43.96 -7.39
N SER A 2 -44.01 -43.77 -6.52
CA SER A 2 -42.65 -43.24 -6.78
C SER A 2 -42.52 -41.80 -7.29
N ASN A 3 -42.48 -40.88 -6.32
CA ASN A 3 -41.56 -39.73 -6.34
C ASN A 3 -40.14 -40.30 -6.34
N GLU A 4 -39.37 -40.07 -7.40
CA GLU A 4 -37.95 -40.41 -7.42
C GLU A 4 -37.13 -39.22 -7.94
N LEU A 5 -36.45 -38.59 -6.98
CA LEU A 5 -35.10 -38.05 -7.11
C LEU A 5 -34.90 -36.68 -7.78
N ASP A 6 -35.69 -35.68 -7.39
CA ASP A 6 -35.15 -34.33 -7.22
C ASP A 6 -34.65 -34.19 -5.77
N ASN A 7 -33.51 -34.82 -5.48
CA ASN A 7 -32.72 -34.45 -4.31
C ASN A 7 -31.34 -34.03 -4.81
N VAL A 8 -31.33 -32.89 -5.54
CA VAL A 8 -30.12 -32.09 -5.70
C VAL A 8 -29.69 -31.75 -4.28
N THR A 9 -28.68 -32.46 -3.82
CA THR A 9 -27.97 -32.24 -2.57
C THR A 9 -27.60 -30.77 -2.46
N SER A 10 -28.47 -29.98 -1.82
CA SER A 10 -28.10 -28.69 -1.24
C SER A 10 -27.20 -29.04 -0.07
N PHE A 11 -25.90 -29.20 -0.37
CA PHE A 11 -24.88 -29.24 0.65
C PHE A 11 -24.95 -27.91 1.38
N ASP A 12 -25.62 -27.94 2.52
CA ASP A 12 -25.75 -26.82 3.43
C ASP A 12 -24.33 -26.58 3.98
N ASP A 13 -23.63 -25.68 3.30
CA ASP A 13 -22.22 -25.28 3.43
C ASP A 13 -21.98 -24.49 4.73
N ARG A 14 -22.58 -24.97 5.83
CA ARG A 14 -22.75 -24.29 7.12
C ARG A 14 -21.45 -24.11 7.92
N ASN A 15 -20.33 -24.60 7.39
CA ASN A 15 -18.99 -24.52 8.00
C ASN A 15 -17.96 -23.81 7.11
N VAL A 16 -18.39 -22.99 6.14
CA VAL A 16 -17.46 -22.19 5.32
C VAL A 16 -17.50 -20.74 5.79
N GLU A 17 -16.36 -20.26 6.29
CA GLU A 17 -16.13 -18.83 6.55
C GLU A 17 -15.98 -18.11 5.21
N ARG A 18 -16.78 -17.07 4.99
CA ARG A 18 -16.83 -16.33 3.73
C ARG A 18 -16.14 -14.98 3.91
N PHE A 19 -15.21 -14.68 3.00
CA PHE A 19 -14.50 -13.41 2.95
C PHE A 19 -14.88 -12.67 1.66
N GLY A 20 -15.06 -11.36 1.76
CA GLY A 20 -15.57 -10.54 0.66
C GLY A 20 -17.10 -10.53 0.56
N GLY A 21 -17.64 -9.87 -0.47
CA GLY A 21 -19.07 -9.71 -0.68
C GLY A 21 -19.69 -8.44 -0.08
N GLU A 22 -19.02 -7.84 0.92
CA GLU A 22 -19.36 -6.50 1.42
C GLU A 22 -18.57 -5.44 0.64
N ARG A 23 -19.28 -4.54 -0.05
CA ARG A 23 -18.66 -3.31 -0.57
C ARG A 23 -18.50 -2.34 0.59
N ARG A 24 -17.28 -2.24 1.12
CA ARG A 24 -16.91 -1.17 2.05
C ARG A 24 -16.89 0.16 1.31
N GLU A 25 -17.23 1.23 2.00
CA GLU A 25 -17.07 2.58 1.47
C GLU A 25 -15.58 2.86 1.25
N LYS A 26 -15.25 3.44 0.09
CA LYS A 26 -13.89 3.84 -0.22
C LYS A 26 -13.45 4.97 0.72
N LYS A 27 -12.19 4.91 1.17
CA LYS A 27 -11.57 6.01 1.89
C LYS A 27 -11.47 7.24 1.00
N ALA A 28 -11.52 8.43 1.63
CA ALA A 28 -11.29 9.68 0.91
C ALA A 28 -9.88 9.69 0.28
N PRO A 29 -9.69 10.33 -0.88
CA PRO A 29 -8.37 10.46 -1.49
C PRO A 29 -7.36 11.15 -0.55
N TYR A 30 -6.13 10.68 -0.55
CA TYR A 30 -5.05 11.31 0.20
C TYR A 30 -4.44 12.45 -0.61
N ARG A 31 -4.18 13.59 0.04
CA ARG A 31 -3.63 14.79 -0.61
C ARG A 31 -2.34 15.20 0.06
N PHE A 32 -1.29 15.45 -0.71
CA PHE A 32 0.00 15.91 -0.18
C PHE A 32 0.74 16.82 -1.17
N GLN A 33 1.73 17.53 -0.65
CA GLN A 33 2.60 18.44 -1.39
C GLN A 33 4.04 18.22 -0.92
N ILE A 34 5.00 18.31 -1.83
CA ILE A 34 6.45 18.22 -1.55
C ILE A 34 7.10 19.57 -1.89
N GLY A 35 7.60 20.30 -0.90
CA GLY A 35 8.15 21.63 -1.11
C GLY A 35 7.18 22.54 -1.88
N ASP A 36 7.63 23.11 -2.99
CA ASP A 36 6.85 23.98 -3.88
C ASP A 36 6.14 23.24 -5.04
N SER A 37 6.06 21.91 -4.99
CA SER A 37 5.35 21.11 -6.00
C SER A 37 3.84 21.39 -6.04
N PRO A 38 3.12 20.99 -7.10
CA PRO A 38 1.66 20.93 -7.06
C PRO A 38 1.15 19.96 -5.98
N VAL A 39 -0.14 20.07 -5.64
CA VAL A 39 -0.79 19.10 -4.75
C VAL A 39 -1.07 17.81 -5.53
N PHE A 40 -0.53 16.70 -5.02
CA PHE A 40 -0.80 15.36 -5.52
C PHE A 40 -2.01 14.76 -4.81
N VAL A 41 -2.79 13.97 -5.54
CA VAL A 41 -3.99 13.30 -5.04
C VAL A 41 -3.90 11.82 -5.36
N VAL A 42 -3.99 10.98 -4.33
CA VAL A 42 -3.88 9.53 -4.42
C VAL A 42 -5.20 8.91 -4.00
N GLU A 43 -5.73 8.03 -4.84
CA GLU A 43 -6.93 7.26 -4.54
C GLU A 43 -6.60 6.05 -3.66
N GLU A 44 -7.61 5.51 -2.97
CA GLU A 44 -7.44 4.25 -2.25
C GLU A 44 -7.07 3.13 -3.24
N PRO A 45 -5.94 2.42 -3.01
CA PRO A 45 -5.53 1.33 -3.89
C PRO A 45 -6.50 0.15 -3.76
N ASP A 46 -6.67 -0.59 -4.85
CA ASP A 46 -7.44 -1.83 -4.85
C ASP A 46 -6.68 -2.98 -4.16
N SER A 47 -7.37 -4.10 -3.97
CA SER A 47 -6.80 -5.27 -3.29
C SER A 47 -5.58 -5.85 -4.03
N ASP A 48 -5.56 -5.79 -5.37
CA ASP A 48 -4.43 -6.27 -6.17
C ASP A 48 -3.20 -5.39 -5.92
N THR A 49 -3.37 -4.08 -5.96
CA THR A 49 -2.31 -3.11 -5.66
C THR A 49 -1.82 -3.24 -4.22
N VAL A 50 -2.72 -3.50 -3.26
CA VAL A 50 -2.35 -3.75 -1.86
C VAL A 50 -1.44 -4.98 -1.76
N MET A 51 -1.81 -6.10 -2.40
CA MET A 51 -0.98 -7.31 -2.45
C MET A 51 0.40 -7.03 -3.04
N ASP A 52 0.48 -6.29 -4.15
CA ASP A 52 1.75 -5.90 -4.76
C ASP A 52 2.60 -5.02 -3.83
N ILE A 53 1.97 -4.13 -3.06
CA ILE A 53 2.66 -3.30 -2.04
C ILE A 53 3.24 -4.20 -0.95
N GLU A 54 2.54 -5.26 -0.55
CA GLU A 54 3.01 -6.20 0.47
C GLU A 54 4.27 -6.94 0.04
N GLU A 55 4.34 -7.33 -1.23
CA GLU A 55 5.46 -8.06 -1.80
C GLU A 55 6.64 -7.14 -2.17
N ALA A 56 6.41 -5.83 -2.25
CA ALA A 56 7.40 -4.86 -2.66
C ALA A 56 8.60 -4.80 -1.70
N LYS A 57 9.80 -4.97 -2.26
CA LYS A 57 11.05 -5.04 -1.49
C LYS A 57 11.70 -3.67 -1.21
N THR A 58 11.22 -2.62 -1.87
CA THR A 58 11.85 -1.29 -1.78
C THR A 58 10.83 -0.18 -1.61
N SER A 59 11.20 0.87 -0.87
CA SER A 59 10.40 2.09 -0.70
C SER A 59 10.03 2.72 -2.04
N ARG A 60 10.94 2.66 -3.03
CA ARG A 60 10.68 3.20 -4.37
C ARG A 60 9.58 2.42 -5.10
N SER A 61 9.59 1.09 -4.99
CA SER A 61 8.56 0.22 -5.56
C SER A 61 7.21 0.46 -4.89
N ILE A 62 7.18 0.56 -3.55
CA ILE A 62 5.96 0.87 -2.79
C ILE A 62 5.37 2.21 -3.24
N LEU A 63 6.19 3.27 -3.32
CA LEU A 63 5.71 4.57 -3.75
C LEU A 63 5.18 4.54 -5.19
N LYS A 64 5.84 3.80 -6.10
CA LYS A 64 5.37 3.65 -7.47
C LYS A 64 3.99 2.98 -7.55
N LEU A 65 3.73 1.98 -6.71
CA LEU A 65 2.44 1.30 -6.65
C LEU A 65 1.33 2.22 -6.15
N PHE A 66 1.61 3.06 -5.15
CA PHE A 66 0.65 4.08 -4.70
C PHE A 66 0.35 5.14 -5.77
N LEU A 67 1.36 5.62 -6.49
CA LEU A 67 1.24 6.79 -7.34
C LEU A 67 0.89 6.47 -8.79
N GLY A 68 1.10 5.23 -9.25
CA GLY A 68 0.87 4.84 -10.64
C GLY A 68 1.59 5.76 -11.62
N ASP A 69 0.83 6.37 -12.52
CA ASP A 69 1.35 7.25 -13.58
C ASP A 69 1.96 8.56 -13.03
N GLN A 70 1.47 9.05 -11.88
CA GLN A 70 1.96 10.28 -11.24
C GLN A 70 3.34 10.10 -10.60
N TYR A 71 3.84 8.87 -10.52
CA TYR A 71 5.11 8.57 -9.88
C TYR A 71 6.28 9.37 -10.48
N SER A 72 6.29 9.56 -11.80
CA SER A 72 7.36 10.28 -12.49
C SER A 72 7.45 11.74 -12.04
N ASP A 73 6.31 12.44 -12.07
CA ASP A 73 6.20 13.82 -11.60
C ASP A 73 6.60 13.97 -10.13
N VAL A 74 6.09 13.08 -9.26
CA VAL A 74 6.43 13.11 -7.83
C VAL A 74 7.92 12.82 -7.60
N ALA A 75 8.51 11.90 -8.34
CA ALA A 75 9.91 11.53 -8.19
C ALA A 75 10.87 12.69 -8.49
N ASP A 76 10.50 13.57 -9.43
CA ASP A 76 11.28 14.76 -9.77
C ASP A 76 11.31 15.78 -8.61
N TYR A 77 10.24 15.85 -7.82
CA TYR A 77 10.19 16.68 -6.61
C TYR A 77 10.80 16.01 -5.37
N ILE A 78 10.74 14.67 -5.25
CA ILE A 78 11.36 13.95 -4.12
C ILE A 78 12.89 13.91 -4.26
N GLY A 79 13.42 13.79 -5.48
CA GLY A 79 14.86 13.62 -5.73
C GLY A 79 15.77 14.68 -5.07
N PRO A 80 15.42 15.98 -5.13
CA PRO A 80 16.15 17.06 -4.48
C PRO A 80 16.00 17.12 -2.95
N GLU A 81 14.96 16.51 -2.39
CA GLU A 81 14.61 16.60 -0.97
C GLU A 81 15.50 15.72 -0.07
N HIS A 82 15.36 15.90 1.24
CA HIS A 82 16.05 15.04 2.20
C HIS A 82 15.64 13.55 1.98
N PRO A 83 16.57 12.58 2.09
CA PRO A 83 16.27 11.17 1.85
C PRO A 83 15.11 10.58 2.68
N ASP A 84 14.80 11.20 3.82
CA ASP A 84 13.70 10.78 4.69
C ASP A 84 12.33 11.16 4.11
N THR A 85 12.23 12.16 3.23
CA THR A 85 10.98 12.60 2.61
C THR A 85 10.26 11.46 1.88
N LEU A 86 11.00 10.61 1.17
CA LEU A 86 10.44 9.40 0.54
C LEU A 86 9.76 8.48 1.57
N VAL A 87 10.40 8.30 2.73
CA VAL A 87 9.92 7.43 3.80
C VAL A 87 8.68 8.02 4.45
N ASP A 88 8.66 9.34 4.66
CA ASP A 88 7.56 10.05 5.29
C ASP A 88 6.30 10.07 4.41
N VAL A 89 6.45 10.24 3.09
CA VAL A 89 5.34 10.15 2.14
C VAL A 89 4.71 8.75 2.18
N ILE A 90 5.54 7.70 2.10
CA ILE A 90 5.06 6.32 2.16
C ILE A 90 4.36 6.03 3.49
N ARG A 91 4.94 6.45 4.61
CA ARG A 91 4.34 6.28 5.94
C ARG A 91 2.95 6.91 6.00
N SER A 92 2.83 8.13 5.48
CA SER A 92 1.58 8.88 5.53
C SER A 92 0.49 8.24 4.66
N LEU A 93 0.84 7.77 3.46
CA LEU A 93 -0.05 7.02 2.57
C LEU A 93 -0.54 5.73 3.22
N SER A 94 0.39 4.92 3.75
CA SER A 94 0.10 3.68 4.45
C SER A 94 -0.82 3.90 5.65
N GLN A 95 -0.55 4.92 6.47
CA GLN A 95 -1.38 5.26 7.63
C GLN A 95 -2.80 5.67 7.21
N HIS A 96 -2.93 6.52 6.19
CA HIS A 96 -4.22 6.99 5.69
C HIS A 96 -5.07 5.85 5.14
N PHE A 97 -4.51 5.04 4.24
CA PHE A 97 -5.22 3.91 3.65
C PHE A 97 -5.30 2.70 4.58
N GLY A 98 -4.65 2.72 5.75
CA GLY A 98 -4.67 1.61 6.69
C GLY A 98 -4.00 0.36 6.13
N ILE A 99 -2.99 0.57 5.29
CA ILE A 99 -2.22 -0.48 4.64
C ILE A 99 -0.89 -0.54 5.40
N PHE A 100 -0.62 -1.69 6.01
CA PHE A 100 0.53 -1.97 6.88
C PHE A 100 0.54 -1.32 8.27
N ASP A 101 1.12 -2.08 9.20
CA ASP A 101 1.87 -1.54 10.34
C ASP A 101 3.18 -0.95 9.79
N ALA A 102 3.13 0.32 9.36
CA ALA A 102 4.15 1.02 8.57
C ALA A 102 5.58 0.92 9.16
N ASP A 103 5.69 0.64 10.45
CA ASP A 103 6.96 0.49 11.17
C ASP A 103 7.84 -0.66 10.65
N ALA A 104 7.28 -1.78 10.18
CA ALA A 104 8.05 -2.96 9.79
C ALA A 104 8.92 -2.75 8.51
N ALA A 105 8.42 -1.99 7.54
CA ALA A 105 9.13 -1.68 6.30
C ALA A 105 10.14 -0.53 6.49
N ILE A 106 9.79 0.46 7.30
CA ILE A 106 10.59 1.66 7.59
C ILE A 106 11.86 1.29 8.36
N ASN A 107 11.76 0.37 9.31
CA ASN A 107 12.91 -0.17 10.05
C ASN A 107 14.00 -0.76 9.15
N ARG A 108 13.67 -1.26 7.94
CA ARG A 108 14.67 -1.75 6.95
C ARG A 108 15.35 -0.64 6.15
N ALA A 109 14.67 0.49 5.91
CA ALA A 109 15.26 1.65 5.23
C ALA A 109 16.15 2.46 6.18
N GLU A 110 15.69 2.67 7.42
CA GLU A 110 16.42 3.42 8.44
C GLU A 110 17.75 2.74 8.84
N ARG A 111 17.77 1.40 8.95
CA ARG A 111 19.00 0.62 9.16
C ARG A 111 20.04 0.87 8.05
N ARG A 112 19.61 1.03 6.79
CA ARG A 112 20.51 1.32 5.66
C ARG A 112 21.05 2.75 5.68
N GLY A 113 20.24 3.73 6.11
CA GLY A 113 20.69 5.13 6.28
C GLY A 113 21.73 5.28 7.39
N ARG A 114 21.51 4.63 8.54
CA ARG A 114 22.45 4.63 9.67
C ARG A 114 23.79 3.98 9.34
N ALA A 115 23.79 2.90 8.55
CA ALA A 115 25.01 2.24 8.10
C ALA A 115 25.93 3.16 7.27
N ARG A 116 25.34 4.03 6.43
CA ARG A 116 26.12 5.00 5.62
C ARG A 116 26.72 6.13 6.46
N ARG A 117 25.98 6.63 7.46
CA ARG A 117 26.49 7.68 8.38
C ARG A 117 27.66 7.21 9.25
N ARG A 118 27.76 5.91 9.55
CA ARG A 118 28.85 5.34 10.36
C ARG A 118 30.14 5.08 9.56
N ASN A 119 30.05 4.90 8.25
CA ASN A 119 31.21 4.53 7.41
C ASN A 119 31.97 5.74 6.82
N GLY A 120 31.47 6.97 6.98
CA GLY A 120 32.16 8.21 6.55
C GLY A 120 33.06 8.84 7.62
N ARG A 121 33.33 8.12 8.72
CA ARG A 121 34.10 8.60 9.87
C ARG A 121 35.24 7.63 10.18
N ARG A 122 36.10 7.40 9.19
CA ARG A 122 37.41 6.75 9.31
C ARG A 122 38.38 7.41 8.35
#